data_AF-A0A7S2UXR3-F1
#
_entry.id   AF-A0A7S2UXR3-F1
#
_cell.length_a   1.000
_cell.length_b   1.000
_cell.length_c   1.000
_cell.angle_alpha   90.00
_cell.angle_beta   90.00
_cell.angle_gamma   90.00
#
_symmetry.space_group_name_H-M   'P 1'
#
loop_
_entity.id
_entity.type
_entity.pdbx_description
1 polymer ?
#
loop_
_entity_poly.entity_id
_entity_poly.type
_entity_poly.pdbx_seq_one_letter_code
_entity_poly.pdbx_strand_id
1 'polypeptide(L)'
;ELKIGVDADIEPGVYEGGLKVWECSADLVDFLSDWPGITQHPNAANLTVLELGCGHGLPGIQALRRGATRAVFSDFNREVLELITAPNVLQNATPAPNAAPHSEA
;
A
#
# COMPACT_ATOMS: atom_id res chain seq x y z
N GLU A 1 28.72 2.03 0.97
CA GLU A 1 28.48 0.94 1.94
C GLU A 1 27.31 1.37 2.82
N LEU A 2 26.19 0.65 2.81
CA LEU A 2 25.10 0.92 3.76
C LEU A 2 25.54 0.38 5.13
N LYS A 3 25.70 1.29 6.09
CA LYS A 3 25.87 0.93 7.50
C LYS A 3 24.49 0.82 8.11
N ILE A 4 24.02 -0.40 8.31
CA ILE A 4 22.79 -0.63 9.08
C ILE A 4 23.22 -0.76 10.54
N GLY A 5 23.08 0.35 11.29
CA GLY A 5 23.30 0.39 12.73
C GLY A 5 22.19 -0.37 13.45
N VAL A 6 22.56 -1.30 14.32
CA VAL A 6 21.63 -2.24 14.96
C VAL A 6 20.96 -1.64 16.21
N ASP A 7 21.34 -0.42 16.63
CA ASP A 7 21.01 0.11 17.97
C ASP A 7 20.32 1.48 18.02
N ALA A 8 20.05 2.14 16.90
CA ALA A 8 19.27 3.39 16.87
C ALA A 8 18.29 3.36 15.69
N ASP A 9 17.00 3.44 15.99
CA ASP A 9 15.91 3.36 15.00
C ASP A 9 15.70 4.68 14.24
N ILE A 10 16.24 5.78 14.76
CA ILE A 10 16.05 7.13 14.21
C ILE A 10 17.30 7.95 14.48
N GLU A 11 17.96 8.42 13.43
CA GLU A 11 18.95 9.49 13.52
C GLU A 11 18.26 10.87 13.48
N PRO A 12 18.47 11.76 14.48
CA PRO A 12 17.85 13.08 14.49
C PRO A 12 18.19 13.91 13.26
N GLY A 13 17.16 14.34 12.53
CA GLY A 13 17.31 15.12 11.30
C GLY A 13 17.46 14.28 10.03
N VAL A 14 17.47 12.95 10.14
CA VAL A 14 17.46 12.01 9.01
C VAL A 14 16.14 11.26 9.01
N TYR A 15 15.43 11.28 7.87
CA TYR A 15 14.19 10.52 7.72
C TYR A 15 14.50 9.12 7.18
N GLU A 16 14.58 8.14 8.07
CA GLU A 16 14.78 6.72 7.76
C GLU A 16 13.46 5.94 7.58
N GLY A 17 12.32 6.65 7.64
CA GLY A 17 11.00 6.07 7.54
C GLY A 17 10.72 5.46 6.16
N GLY A 18 10.07 4.29 6.17
CA GLY A 18 9.60 3.58 4.99
C GLY A 18 10.22 2.20 4.75
N LEU A 19 11.39 1.93 5.34
CA LEU A 19 12.05 0.61 5.30
C LEU A 19 11.50 -0.40 6.32
N LYS A 20 10.86 0.08 7.40
CA LYS A 20 10.12 -0.76 8.35
C LYS A 20 8.64 -0.78 8.01
N VAL A 21 8.00 -1.92 8.23
CA VAL A 21 6.54 -2.02 8.27
C VAL A 21 6.08 -1.60 9.66
N TRP A 22 5.22 -0.59 9.72
CA TRP A 22 4.58 -0.17 10.97
C TRP A 22 3.36 -1.04 11.25
N GLU A 23 3.13 -1.39 12.52
CA GLU A 23 2.03 -2.28 12.95
C GLU A 23 0.66 -1.81 12.44
N CYS A 24 0.42 -0.49 12.47
CA CYS A 24 -0.83 0.10 11.99
C CYS A 24 -1.09 -0.13 10.48
N SER A 25 -0.04 -0.39 9.69
CA SER A 25 -0.18 -0.75 8.28
C SER A 25 -0.87 -2.10 8.13
N ALA A 26 -0.50 -3.08 8.98
CA ALA A 26 -1.14 -4.39 9.01
C ALA A 26 -2.58 -4.28 9.55
N ASP A 27 -2.80 -3.52 10.62
CA ASP A 27 -4.15 -3.27 11.16
C ASP A 27 -5.09 -2.70 10.09
N LEU A 28 -4.59 -1.76 9.26
CA LEU A 28 -5.37 -1.17 8.18
C LEU A 28 -5.63 -2.18 7.04
N VAL A 29 -4.68 -3.05 6.71
CA VAL A 29 -4.89 -4.14 5.74
C VAL A 29 -5.98 -5.09 6.22
N ASP A 30 -5.96 -5.47 7.50
CA ASP A 30 -6.98 -6.33 8.10
C ASP A 30 -8.35 -5.66 8.07
N PHE A 31 -8.43 -4.38 8.45
CA PHE A 31 -9.67 -3.61 8.32
C PHE A 31 -10.20 -3.58 6.87
N LEU A 32 -9.33 -3.28 5.89
CA LEU A 32 -9.70 -3.22 4.47
C LEU A 32 -10.10 -4.59 3.90
N SER A 33 -9.66 -5.68 4.53
CA SER A 33 -10.02 -7.05 4.14
C SER A 33 -11.48 -7.38 4.41
N ASP A 34 -12.17 -6.65 5.29
CA ASP A 34 -13.59 -6.85 5.54
C ASP A 34 -14.43 -5.62 5.20
N TRP A 35 -13.80 -4.45 5.04
CA TRP A 35 -14.52 -3.22 4.76
C TRP A 35 -15.23 -3.25 3.40
N PRO A 36 -16.56 -3.06 3.34
CA PRO A 36 -17.32 -3.10 2.09
C PRO A 36 -17.17 -1.82 1.26
N GLY A 37 -16.58 -0.76 1.82
CA GLY A 37 -16.54 0.56 1.19
C GLY A 37 -15.74 0.63 -0.11
N ILE A 38 -14.91 -0.37 -0.43
CA ILE A 38 -14.26 -0.51 -1.74
C ILE A 38 -15.22 -1.16 -2.75
N THR A 39 -15.81 -2.30 -2.39
CA THR A 39 -16.66 -3.09 -3.29
C THR A 39 -18.05 -2.51 -3.50
N GLN A 40 -18.58 -1.81 -2.50
CA GLN A 40 -19.92 -1.22 -2.50
C GLN A 40 -19.87 0.31 -2.71
N HIS A 41 -18.71 0.86 -3.06
CA HIS A 41 -18.62 2.27 -3.40
C HIS A 41 -19.51 2.57 -4.61
N PRO A 42 -20.26 3.69 -4.64
CA PRO A 42 -21.07 4.05 -5.80
C PRO A 42 -20.28 4.12 -7.11
N ASN A 43 -18.98 4.43 -7.02
CA ASN A 43 -18.04 4.46 -8.15
C ASN A 43 -17.03 3.28 -8.11
N ALA A 44 -17.39 2.12 -7.57
CA ALA A 44 -16.47 0.98 -7.40
C ALA A 44 -15.73 0.59 -8.70
N ALA A 45 -16.42 0.66 -9.85
CA ALA A 45 -15.83 0.35 -11.16
C ALA A 45 -14.67 1.29 -11.58
N ASN A 46 -14.57 2.48 -10.99
CA ASN A 46 -13.55 3.49 -11.31
C ASN A 46 -12.87 4.05 -10.04
N LEU A 47 -12.83 3.27 -8.96
CA LEU A 47 -12.33 3.74 -7.69
C LEU A 47 -10.81 3.95 -7.75
N THR A 48 -10.36 5.17 -7.42
CA THR A 48 -8.94 5.49 -7.25
C THR A 48 -8.66 5.73 -5.77
N VAL A 49 -7.64 5.05 -5.23
CA VAL A 49 -7.17 5.24 -3.85
C VAL A 49 -5.82 5.96 -3.83
N LEU A 50 -5.55 6.74 -2.79
CA LEU A 50 -4.26 7.38 -2.53
C LEU A 50 -3.76 6.95 -1.14
N GLU A 51 -2.55 6.42 -1.09
CA GLU A 51 -1.86 6.10 0.16
C GLU A 51 -0.74 7.12 0.40
N LEU A 52 -0.88 7.90 1.48
CA LEU A 52 0.09 8.92 1.89
C LEU A 52 1.04 8.33 2.96
N GLY A 53 2.35 8.47 2.73
CA GLY A 53 3.35 7.82 3.60
C GLY A 53 3.30 6.31 3.45
N CYS A 54 3.33 5.84 2.20
CA CYS A 54 2.97 4.47 1.87
C CYS A 54 3.99 3.42 2.32
N GLY A 55 5.28 3.76 2.47
CA GLY A 55 6.31 2.77 2.84
C GLY A 55 6.28 1.54 1.94
N HIS A 56 5.78 0.43 2.47
CA HIS A 56 5.65 -0.84 1.74
C HIS A 56 4.43 -0.92 0.81
N GLY A 57 3.50 0.04 0.88
CA GLY A 57 2.30 0.14 0.06
C GLY A 57 1.20 -0.87 0.42
N LEU A 58 1.22 -1.45 1.62
CA LEU A 58 0.37 -2.60 1.95
C LEU A 58 -1.14 -2.26 1.89
N PRO A 59 -1.64 -1.18 2.54
CA PRO A 59 -3.03 -0.73 2.37
C PRO A 59 -3.47 -0.48 0.93
N GLY A 60 -2.66 0.21 0.13
CA GLY A 60 -2.98 0.52 -1.27
C GLY A 60 -2.99 -0.72 -2.16
N ILE A 61 -2.06 -1.66 -1.94
CA ILE A 61 -2.07 -2.98 -2.59
C ILE A 61 -3.33 -3.74 -2.19
N GLN A 62 -3.69 -3.75 -0.89
CA GLN A 62 -4.91 -4.43 -0.45
C GLN A 62 -6.15 -3.81 -1.10
N ALA A 63 -6.19 -2.48 -1.25
CA ALA A 63 -7.29 -1.82 -1.95
C ALA A 63 -7.40 -2.25 -3.42
N LEU A 64 -6.27 -2.39 -4.14
CA LEU A 64 -6.24 -2.97 -5.50
C LEU A 64 -6.78 -4.40 -5.50
N ARG A 65 -6.34 -5.25 -4.57
CA ARG A 65 -6.81 -6.65 -4.45
C ARG A 65 -8.30 -6.76 -4.13
N ARG A 66 -8.86 -5.73 -3.49
CA ARG A 66 -10.29 -5.58 -3.14
C ARG A 66 -11.13 -4.98 -4.26
N GLY A 67 -10.52 -4.62 -5.39
CA GLY A 67 -11.23 -4.20 -6.60
C GLY A 67 -11.16 -2.70 -6.90
N ALA A 68 -10.31 -1.93 -6.22
CA ALA A 68 -9.99 -0.57 -6.66
C ALA A 68 -9.29 -0.61 -8.03
N THR A 69 -9.71 0.27 -8.94
CA THR A 69 -9.20 0.32 -10.32
C THR A 69 -7.78 0.89 -10.38
N ARG A 70 -7.46 1.80 -9.45
CA ARG A 70 -6.15 2.48 -9.41
C ARG A 70 -5.74 2.78 -7.98
N ALA A 71 -4.46 2.64 -7.69
CA ALA A 71 -3.85 3.15 -6.47
C ALA A 71 -2.71 4.12 -6.81
N VAL A 72 -2.62 5.20 -6.04
CA VAL A 72 -1.51 6.16 -6.08
C VAL A 72 -0.76 6.03 -4.77
N PHE A 73 0.55 5.89 -4.87
CA PHE A 73 1.43 5.74 -3.72
C PHE A 73 2.29 6.99 -3.60
N SER A 74 2.38 7.52 -2.39
CA SER A 74 3.17 8.70 -2.06
C SER A 74 4.01 8.44 -0.83
N ASP A 75 5.30 8.74 -0.92
CA ASP A 75 6.23 8.70 0.19
C ASP A 75 7.19 9.89 0.08
N PHE A 76 7.79 10.29 1.20
CA PHE A 76 8.76 11.37 1.22
C PHE A 76 10.08 10.94 0.55
N ASN A 77 10.49 9.69 0.77
CA ASN A 77 11.73 9.14 0.25
C ASN A 77 11.56 8.52 -1.14
N ARG A 78 12.36 8.98 -2.10
CA ARG A 78 12.37 8.42 -3.47
C ARG A 78 12.79 6.95 -3.46
N GLU A 79 13.77 6.61 -2.62
CA GLU A 79 14.32 5.27 -2.46
C GLU A 79 13.27 4.30 -1.93
N VAL A 80 12.37 4.76 -1.04
CA VAL A 80 11.25 3.95 -0.56
C VAL A 80 10.32 3.62 -1.72
N LEU A 81 9.94 4.61 -2.52
CA LEU A 81 9.07 4.39 -3.68
C LEU A 81 9.70 3.44 -4.70
N GLU A 82 10.98 3.63 -5.04
CA GLU A 82 11.65 2.88 -6.11
C GLU A 82 12.10 1.48 -5.68
N LEU A 83 12.60 1.33 -4.45
CA LEU A 83 13.23 0.08 -3.98
C LEU A 83 12.32 -0.77 -3.12
N ILE A 84 11.24 -0.21 -2.56
CA ILE A 84 10.31 -0.93 -1.67
C ILE A 84 8.89 -0.94 -2.25
N THR A 85 8.27 0.23 -2.42
CA THR A 85 6.86 0.32 -2.82
C THR A 85 6.63 -0.28 -4.21
N ALA A 86 7.38 0.17 -5.22
CA ALA A 86 7.23 -0.30 -6.60
C ALA A 86 7.39 -1.83 -6.73
N PRO A 87 8.46 -2.48 -6.22
CA PRO A 87 8.57 -3.94 -6.31
C PRO A 87 7.47 -4.67 -5.54
N ASN A 88 7.05 -4.18 -4.36
CA ASN A 88 5.95 -4.79 -3.62
C ASN A 88 4.62 -4.73 -4.40
N VAL A 89 4.32 -3.57 -5.00
CA VAL A 89 3.13 -3.39 -5.84
C VAL A 89 3.17 -4.31 -7.04
N LEU A 90 4.30 -4.37 -7.76
CA LEU A 90 4.45 -5.25 -8.93
C LEU A 90 4.24 -6.72 -8.60
N GLN A 91 4.68 -7.18 -7.42
CA GLN A 91 4.54 -8.58 -7.00
C GLN A 91 3.13 -8.92 -6.48
N ASN A 92 2.39 -7.96 -5.92
CA ASN A 92 1.20 -8.25 -5.12
C ASN A 92 -0.10 -7.57 -5.59
N ALA A 93 -0.04 -6.68 -6.58
CA ALA A 93 -1.21 -5.91 -7.06
C ALA A 93 -2.22 -6.74 -7.88
N THR A 94 -1.94 -8.01 -8.17
CA THR A 94 -2.90 -8.87 -8.87
C THR A 94 -4.17 -9.07 -8.02
N PRO A 95 -5.38 -8.87 -8.60
CA PRO A 95 -6.63 -9.12 -7.90
C PRO A 95 -6.65 -10.53 -7.29
N ALA A 96 -7.22 -10.65 -6.08
CA ALA A 96 -7.40 -11.97 -5.50
C ALA A 96 -8.30 -12.83 -6.43
N PRO A 97 -8.08 -14.16 -6.54
CA PRO A 97 -8.81 -15.03 -7.47
C PRO A 97 -10.34 -15.05 -7.29
N ASN A 98 -10.86 -14.47 -6.20
CA ASN A 98 -12.30 -14.34 -5.91
C ASN A 98 -12.84 -12.91 -6.04
N ALA A 99 -12.06 -11.94 -6.53
CA ALA A 99 -12.59 -10.64 -6.89
C ALA A 99 -13.49 -10.83 -8.11
N ALA A 100 -14.82 -10.83 -7.90
CA ALA A 100 -15.78 -10.98 -8.98
C ALA A 100 -15.45 -9.96 -10.08
N PRO A 101 -15.44 -10.37 -11.37
CA PRO A 101 -15.30 -9.40 -12.45
C PRO A 101 -16.43 -8.38 -12.30
N HIS A 102 -16.06 -7.09 -12.24
CA HIS A 102 -17.02 -6.01 -12.34
C HIS A 102 -17.82 -6.26 -13.63
N SER A 103 -19.08 -6.66 -13.50
CA SER A 103 -19.96 -6.83 -14.65
C SER A 103 -20.07 -5.46 -15.30
N GLU A 104 -19.63 -5.35 -16.56
CA GLU A 104 -19.90 -4.19 -17.39
C GLU A 104 -21.41 -3.95 -17.40
N ALA A 105 -21.81 -2.78 -16.92
CA ALA A 105 -23.17 -2.24 -17.04
C ALA A 105 -23.20 -1.23 -18.18
#